data_AF-A0A2A2MH15-F1
#
_entry.id   AF-A0A2A2MH15-F1
#
_cell.length_a   1.000
_cell.length_b   1.000
_cell.length_c   1.000
_cell.angle_alpha   90.00
_cell.angle_beta   90.00
_cell.angle_gamma   90.00
#
_symmetry.space_group_name_H-M   'P 1'
#
loop_
_entity.id
_entity.type
_entity.pdbx_description
1 polymer ?
#
loop_
_entity_poly.entity_id
_entity_poly.type
_entity_poly.pdbx_seq_one_letter_code
_entity_poly.pdbx_strand_id
1 'polypeptide(L)'
;MKKAIRGMRSSHYLHVEQQSRIGAWKRQWVWRSELPTWCVLIAIYAGWALVVYHWEQLGKWLGTPLLVLLACWYMSLQHELIHGHPTRWPRVNQLLGLMPLAVWYPFGIYRDSHLAHHRDASLTHPLEDPESYYFSECRWKNSSAMWRRVIWLRNTFFGRMIIGPALGIGALVKGELGDIMQGESKKIAMWLIHLSLLGLILWIVQLAGMSAWWYLLAISYPALGLAMVRSFYEHRAVDDPSARSIINEAAWPWRLLFLNLNYHIVHHDLPSLPWYGLRKVYLAYRMEYRQRNQGFVVQGYSQWWRQYAWRSINVTQHPLMALTRDESPEHLGSGDRNNNDEEPLWQEIYLWDARFWHLWR
;
A
#
# COMPACT_ATOMS: atom_id res chain seq x y z
N MET A 1 7.83 19.95 -31.10
CA MET A 1 9.06 19.77 -30.30
C MET A 1 8.77 20.02 -28.83
N LYS A 2 8.98 19.00 -27.99
CA LYS A 2 9.34 19.07 -26.55
C LYS A 2 8.52 19.96 -25.60
N LYS A 3 7.24 19.63 -25.32
CA LYS A 3 6.58 20.10 -24.09
C LYS A 3 5.44 19.22 -23.57
N ALA A 4 5.55 17.90 -23.74
CA ALA A 4 4.55 16.92 -23.29
C ALA A 4 5.16 15.80 -22.42
N ILE A 5 5.94 16.17 -21.40
CA ILE A 5 6.32 15.30 -20.28
C ILE A 5 6.35 16.16 -19.02
N ARG A 6 5.22 16.35 -18.36
CA ARG A 6 5.13 16.92 -17.00
C ARG A 6 4.01 16.16 -16.28
N GLY A 7 4.41 15.33 -15.32
CA GLY A 7 3.55 14.38 -14.62
C GLY A 7 4.24 13.07 -14.24
N MET A 8 5.47 12.83 -14.72
CA MET A 8 6.34 11.79 -14.17
C MET A 8 6.89 12.31 -12.83
N ARG A 9 6.58 11.62 -11.73
CA ARG A 9 6.96 11.98 -10.36
C ARG A 9 8.47 12.23 -10.26
N SER A 10 8.84 13.42 -9.78
CA SER A 10 10.24 13.75 -9.55
C SER A 10 10.71 13.07 -8.27
N SER A 11 11.70 12.20 -8.38
CA SER A 11 12.45 11.76 -7.20
C SER A 11 13.00 12.98 -6.45
N HIS A 12 12.74 13.03 -5.16
CA HIS A 12 13.30 14.01 -4.25
C HIS A 12 14.64 13.50 -3.72
N TYR A 13 15.73 14.06 -4.22
CA TYR A 13 17.06 13.83 -3.65
C TYR A 13 17.33 14.85 -2.56
N LEU A 14 17.91 14.43 -1.44
CA LEU A 14 18.31 15.33 -0.35
C LEU A 14 19.31 16.40 -0.84
N HIS A 15 20.19 16.02 -1.77
CA HIS A 15 21.22 16.86 -2.39
C HIS A 15 21.86 16.15 -3.59
N VAL A 16 22.55 16.92 -4.44
CA VAL A 16 23.19 16.44 -5.70
C VAL A 16 24.20 15.32 -5.46
N GLU A 17 24.89 15.31 -4.31
CA GLU A 17 25.84 14.24 -3.97
C GLU A 17 25.14 12.88 -3.79
N GLN A 18 23.99 12.86 -3.10
CA GLN A 18 23.16 11.65 -2.96
C GLN A 18 22.71 11.14 -4.34
N GLN A 19 22.24 12.03 -5.21
CA GLN A 19 21.86 11.67 -6.57
C GLN A 19 23.02 11.04 -7.33
N SER A 20 24.21 11.65 -7.25
CA SER A 20 25.42 11.16 -7.92
C SER A 20 25.85 9.79 -7.39
N ARG A 21 25.79 9.59 -6.07
CA ARG A 21 26.15 8.32 -5.40
C ARG A 21 25.17 7.20 -5.74
N ILE A 22 23.86 7.48 -5.74
CA ILE A 22 22.83 6.55 -6.18
C ILE A 22 23.04 6.21 -7.66
N GLY A 23 23.35 7.20 -8.50
CA GLY A 23 23.70 7.00 -9.90
C GLY A 23 24.89 6.05 -10.08
N ALA A 24 25.91 6.14 -9.22
CA ALA A 24 27.05 5.22 -9.21
C ALA A 24 26.63 3.79 -8.82
N TRP A 25 25.75 3.62 -7.83
CA TRP A 25 25.22 2.30 -7.47
C TRP A 25 24.36 1.69 -8.57
N LYS A 26 23.51 2.48 -9.23
CA LYS A 26 22.69 2.05 -10.37
C LYS A 26 23.52 1.54 -11.56
N ARG A 27 24.81 1.89 -11.66
CA ARG A 27 25.73 1.35 -12.68
C ARG A 27 26.29 -0.04 -12.33
N GLN A 28 26.24 -0.45 -11.07
CA GLN A 28 26.72 -1.77 -10.63
C GLN A 28 25.88 -2.88 -11.25
N TRP A 29 26.52 -4.01 -11.58
CA TRP A 29 25.86 -5.12 -12.27
C TRP A 29 24.60 -5.61 -11.55
N VAL A 30 24.65 -5.77 -10.22
CA VAL A 30 23.51 -6.22 -9.39
C VAL A 30 22.29 -5.31 -9.52
N TRP A 31 22.51 -3.99 -9.62
CA TRP A 31 21.43 -3.01 -9.77
C TRP A 31 20.89 -3.01 -11.20
N ARG A 32 21.78 -3.12 -12.20
CA ARG A 32 21.38 -3.15 -13.61
C ARG A 32 20.62 -4.43 -13.99
N SER A 33 20.97 -5.55 -13.36
CA SER A 33 20.34 -6.84 -13.63
C SER A 33 19.05 -7.05 -12.85
N GLU A 34 18.81 -6.26 -11.78
CA GLU A 34 17.72 -6.48 -10.83
C GLU A 34 17.71 -7.90 -10.25
N LEU A 35 18.88 -8.54 -10.17
CA LEU A 35 19.04 -9.92 -9.72
C LEU A 35 18.33 -10.17 -8.37
N PRO A 36 18.43 -9.30 -7.35
CA PRO A 36 17.72 -9.55 -6.10
C PRO A 36 16.20 -9.64 -6.28
N THR A 37 15.61 -8.79 -7.11
CA THR A 37 14.17 -8.78 -7.37
C THR A 37 13.75 -10.00 -8.18
N TRP A 38 14.56 -10.44 -9.15
CA TRP A 38 14.33 -11.72 -9.85
C TRP A 38 14.41 -12.92 -8.91
N CYS A 39 15.39 -12.96 -8.00
CA CYS A 39 15.49 -14.03 -7.00
C CYS A 39 14.26 -14.07 -6.09
N VAL A 40 13.77 -12.91 -5.62
CA VAL A 40 12.54 -12.82 -4.82
C VAL A 40 11.34 -13.34 -5.60
N LEU A 41 11.18 -12.91 -6.86
CA LEU A 41 10.10 -13.35 -7.72
C LEU A 41 10.10 -14.88 -7.90
N ILE A 42 11.26 -15.45 -8.26
CA ILE A 42 11.41 -16.90 -8.43
C ILE A 42 11.12 -17.63 -7.12
N ALA A 43 11.65 -17.14 -5.98
CA ALA A 43 11.44 -17.76 -4.68
C ALA A 43 9.96 -17.76 -4.27
N ILE A 44 9.21 -16.69 -4.54
CA ILE A 44 7.79 -16.60 -4.21
C ILE A 44 6.98 -17.56 -5.10
N TYR A 45 7.16 -17.52 -6.42
CA TYR A 45 6.40 -18.38 -7.33
C TYR A 45 6.74 -19.86 -7.17
N ALA A 46 8.03 -20.21 -7.11
CA ALA A 46 8.46 -21.58 -6.90
C ALA A 46 8.07 -22.08 -5.50
N GLY A 47 8.25 -21.24 -4.47
CA GLY A 47 7.86 -21.57 -3.10
C GLY A 47 6.35 -21.82 -2.98
N TRP A 48 5.52 -20.97 -3.58
CA TRP A 48 4.07 -21.17 -3.62
C TRP A 48 3.71 -22.48 -4.32
N ALA A 49 4.26 -22.72 -5.51
CA ALA A 49 3.98 -23.93 -6.27
C ALA A 49 4.41 -25.20 -5.53
N LEU A 50 5.58 -25.19 -4.90
CA LEU A 50 6.09 -26.31 -4.11
C LEU A 50 5.22 -26.59 -2.89
N VAL A 51 4.81 -25.57 -2.14
CA VAL A 51 3.96 -25.77 -0.95
C VAL A 51 2.56 -26.25 -1.34
N VAL A 52 2.00 -25.76 -2.44
CA VAL A 52 0.72 -26.26 -2.97
C VAL A 52 0.88 -27.69 -3.45
N TYR A 53 1.90 -28.01 -4.25
CA TYR A 53 2.12 -29.37 -4.77
C TYR A 53 2.33 -30.39 -3.65
N HIS A 54 3.06 -30.04 -2.60
CA HIS A 54 3.32 -30.89 -1.43
C HIS A 54 2.31 -30.67 -0.28
N TRP A 55 1.15 -30.08 -0.54
CA TRP A 55 0.20 -29.66 0.50
C TRP A 55 -0.22 -30.80 1.44
N GLU A 56 -0.57 -31.96 0.90
CA GLU A 56 -0.99 -33.11 1.70
C GLU A 56 0.13 -33.65 2.60
N GLN A 57 1.38 -33.60 2.13
CA GLN A 57 2.54 -34.11 2.87
C GLN A 57 3.02 -33.14 3.95
N LEU A 58 2.98 -31.83 3.66
CA LEU A 58 3.30 -30.77 4.63
C LEU A 58 2.22 -30.68 5.72
N GLY A 59 0.97 -31.00 5.37
CA GLY A 59 -0.18 -30.84 6.23
C GLY A 59 -0.51 -29.37 6.51
N LYS A 60 -1.69 -29.16 7.11
CA LYS A 60 -2.23 -27.80 7.37
C LYS A 60 -1.33 -26.96 8.27
N TRP A 61 -0.65 -27.59 9.24
CA TRP A 61 0.16 -26.90 10.25
C TRP A 61 1.41 -26.21 9.68
N LEU A 62 2.09 -26.85 8.71
CA LEU A 62 3.27 -26.28 8.08
C LEU A 62 2.92 -25.53 6.79
N GLY A 63 2.04 -26.10 5.96
CA GLY A 63 1.66 -25.49 4.68
C GLY A 63 0.98 -24.14 4.83
N THR A 64 0.07 -23.97 5.81
CA THR A 64 -0.68 -22.72 6.00
C THR A 64 0.25 -21.54 6.31
N PRO A 65 1.11 -21.56 7.35
CA PRO A 65 1.99 -20.44 7.64
C PRO A 65 2.99 -20.17 6.50
N LEU A 66 3.47 -21.18 5.78
CA LEU A 66 4.32 -20.96 4.60
C LEU A 66 3.59 -20.20 3.51
N LEU A 67 2.35 -20.57 3.18
CA LEU A 67 1.55 -19.86 2.18
C LEU A 67 1.15 -18.46 2.65
N VAL A 68 0.87 -18.25 3.94
CA VAL A 68 0.62 -16.92 4.52
C VAL A 68 1.84 -16.03 4.32
N LEU A 69 3.05 -16.53 4.62
CA LEU A 69 4.29 -15.79 4.44
C LEU A 69 4.56 -15.49 2.96
N LEU A 70 4.38 -16.47 2.07
CA LEU A 70 4.57 -16.30 0.63
C LEU A 70 3.57 -15.31 0.03
N ALA A 71 2.29 -15.37 0.40
CA ALA A 71 1.27 -14.42 -0.05
C ALA A 71 1.53 -13.00 0.50
N CYS A 72 2.00 -12.88 1.74
CA CYS A 72 2.42 -11.59 2.31
C CYS A 72 3.62 -11.01 1.57
N TRP A 73 4.62 -11.85 1.30
CA TRP A 73 5.82 -11.46 0.54
C TRP A 73 5.47 -11.09 -0.90
N TYR A 74 4.51 -11.78 -1.51
CA TYR A 74 3.98 -11.48 -2.83
C TYR A 74 3.36 -10.09 -2.93
N MET A 75 2.61 -9.63 -1.92
CA MET A 75 2.10 -8.24 -1.93
C MET A 75 3.25 -7.21 -1.91
N SER A 76 4.32 -7.49 -1.17
CA SER A 76 5.52 -6.64 -1.18
C SER A 76 6.23 -6.67 -2.54
N LEU A 77 6.26 -7.83 -3.22
CA LEU A 77 6.73 -7.92 -4.60
C LEU A 77 5.81 -7.13 -5.55
N GLN A 78 4.48 -7.25 -5.44
CA GLN A 78 3.55 -6.48 -6.28
C GLN A 78 3.77 -4.98 -6.14
N HIS A 79 4.02 -4.49 -4.93
CA HIS A 79 4.44 -3.12 -4.69
C HIS A 79 5.70 -2.75 -5.49
N GLU A 80 6.74 -3.57 -5.40
CA GLU A 80 8.00 -3.37 -6.13
C GLU A 80 7.80 -3.38 -7.66
N LEU A 81 6.90 -4.24 -8.16
CA LEU A 81 6.53 -4.31 -9.57
C LEU A 81 5.83 -3.03 -10.08
N ILE A 82 4.97 -2.44 -9.25
CA ILE A 82 4.29 -1.16 -9.53
C ILE A 82 5.30 -0.03 -9.72
N HIS A 83 6.40 -0.05 -8.97
CA HIS A 83 7.46 0.97 -9.04
C HIS A 83 8.50 0.76 -10.15
N GLY A 84 8.27 -0.21 -11.03
CA GLY A 84 9.07 -0.36 -12.25
C GLY A 84 10.24 -1.33 -12.12
N HIS A 85 10.23 -2.24 -11.16
CA HIS A 85 11.20 -3.32 -11.03
C HIS A 85 10.55 -4.67 -11.36
N PRO A 86 11.30 -5.71 -11.77
CA PRO A 86 12.71 -5.69 -12.15
C PRO A 86 12.94 -5.17 -13.59
N THR A 87 11.90 -4.78 -14.33
CA THR A 87 12.06 -4.35 -15.72
C THR A 87 11.62 -2.91 -15.95
N ARG A 88 12.29 -2.22 -16.88
CA ARG A 88 11.89 -0.88 -17.36
C ARG A 88 10.54 -0.83 -18.08
N TRP A 89 9.87 -1.98 -18.27
CA TRP A 89 8.63 -2.09 -19.03
C TRP A 89 7.45 -2.37 -18.09
N PRO A 90 6.60 -1.36 -17.80
CA PRO A 90 5.50 -1.50 -16.86
C PRO A 90 4.55 -2.66 -17.18
N ARG A 91 4.33 -2.96 -18.46
CA ARG A 91 3.47 -4.09 -18.88
C ARG A 91 4.07 -5.45 -18.52
N VAL A 92 5.40 -5.60 -18.59
CA VAL A 92 6.06 -6.85 -18.19
C VAL A 92 5.96 -7.01 -16.68
N ASN A 93 6.26 -5.96 -15.91
CA ASN A 93 6.11 -6.01 -14.45
C ASN A 93 4.66 -6.28 -14.03
N GLN A 94 3.69 -5.73 -14.75
CA GLN A 94 2.28 -6.04 -14.54
C GLN A 94 2.02 -7.54 -14.75
N LEU A 95 2.46 -8.15 -15.86
CA LEU A 95 2.29 -9.59 -16.07
C LEU A 95 2.87 -10.43 -14.93
N LEU A 96 4.04 -10.03 -14.42
CA LEU A 96 4.71 -10.68 -13.29
C LEU A 96 3.96 -10.55 -11.96
N GLY A 97 2.96 -9.65 -11.86
CA GLY A 97 2.19 -9.39 -10.65
C GLY A 97 0.68 -9.64 -10.79
N LEU A 98 0.22 -10.14 -11.94
CA LEU A 98 -1.21 -10.35 -12.22
C LEU A 98 -1.80 -11.55 -11.47
N MET A 99 -1.00 -12.55 -11.11
CA MET A 99 -1.51 -13.75 -10.44
C MET A 99 -2.05 -13.40 -9.05
N PRO A 100 -3.30 -13.76 -8.70
CA PRO A 100 -3.92 -13.32 -7.45
C PRO A 100 -3.53 -14.22 -6.27
N LEU A 101 -2.24 -14.42 -6.02
CA LEU A 101 -1.76 -15.27 -4.92
C LEU A 101 -2.24 -14.75 -3.55
N ALA A 102 -2.35 -13.42 -3.40
CA ALA A 102 -2.89 -12.75 -2.22
C ALA A 102 -4.40 -12.44 -2.32
N VAL A 103 -5.08 -12.84 -3.40
CA VAL A 103 -6.53 -12.80 -3.64
C VAL A 103 -7.19 -11.42 -3.73
N TRP A 104 -7.00 -10.55 -2.76
CA TRP A 104 -8.00 -9.51 -2.47
C TRP A 104 -8.00 -8.31 -3.40
N TYR A 105 -6.83 -7.89 -3.89
CA TYR A 105 -6.68 -6.67 -4.68
C TYR A 105 -6.21 -7.00 -6.10
N PRO A 106 -6.99 -6.63 -7.14
CA PRO A 106 -6.51 -6.71 -8.51
C PRO A 106 -5.28 -5.81 -8.72
N PHE A 107 -4.25 -6.32 -9.39
CA PHE A 107 -2.98 -5.60 -9.56
C PHE A 107 -3.16 -4.19 -10.13
N GLY A 108 -4.01 -4.02 -11.14
CA GLY A 108 -4.24 -2.72 -11.77
C GLY A 108 -4.87 -1.70 -10.82
N ILE A 109 -5.84 -2.14 -10.01
CA ILE A 109 -6.50 -1.32 -9.00
C ILE A 109 -5.52 -0.97 -7.88
N TYR A 110 -4.74 -1.95 -7.40
CA TYR A 110 -3.70 -1.72 -6.42
C TYR A 110 -2.66 -0.71 -6.93
N ARG A 111 -2.20 -0.87 -8.18
CA ARG A 111 -1.29 0.07 -8.83
C ARG A 111 -1.85 1.48 -8.84
N ASP A 112 -3.08 1.66 -9.31
CA ASP A 112 -3.64 3.00 -9.51
C ASP A 112 -3.89 3.69 -8.16
N SER A 113 -4.40 2.94 -7.16
CA SER A 113 -4.56 3.41 -5.77
C SER A 113 -3.21 3.77 -5.13
N HIS A 114 -2.23 2.88 -5.23
CA HIS A 114 -0.91 3.10 -4.64
C HIS A 114 -0.18 4.27 -5.30
N LEU A 115 -0.27 4.38 -6.62
CA LEU A 115 0.30 5.53 -7.29
C LEU A 115 -0.40 6.79 -6.76
N ALA A 116 -1.72 6.83 -6.62
CA ALA A 116 -2.37 8.00 -6.05
C ALA A 116 -1.87 8.37 -4.64
N HIS A 117 -1.60 7.39 -3.78
CA HIS A 117 -1.03 7.58 -2.44
C HIS A 117 0.36 8.28 -2.46
N HIS A 118 1.18 8.04 -3.48
CA HIS A 118 2.49 8.66 -3.69
C HIS A 118 2.47 10.17 -4.05
N ARG A 119 1.33 10.84 -3.88
CA ARG A 119 1.24 12.30 -3.97
C ARG A 119 1.50 12.88 -2.59
N ASP A 120 2.76 13.21 -2.29
CA ASP A 120 3.18 13.63 -0.94
C ASP A 120 2.36 14.78 -0.35
N ALA A 121 1.92 15.74 -1.19
CA ALA A 121 1.09 16.86 -0.74
C ALA A 121 -0.25 16.40 -0.13
N SER A 122 -0.85 15.33 -0.68
CA SER A 122 -2.12 14.79 -0.22
C SER A 122 -1.97 13.67 0.81
N LEU A 123 -0.75 13.31 1.21
CA LEU A 123 -0.52 12.24 2.18
C LEU A 123 -1.26 12.54 3.49
N THR A 124 -1.95 11.54 4.04
CA THR A 124 -2.88 11.61 5.19
C THR A 124 -4.19 12.35 4.93
N HIS A 125 -4.40 12.96 3.76
CA HIS A 125 -5.63 13.66 3.46
C HIS A 125 -6.81 12.67 3.34
N PRO A 126 -7.88 12.84 4.13
CA PRO A 126 -8.95 11.85 4.24
C PRO A 126 -9.72 11.61 2.93
N LEU A 127 -9.71 12.56 1.99
CA LEU A 127 -10.42 12.44 0.70
C LEU A 127 -9.51 12.16 -0.49
N GLU A 128 -8.21 12.41 -0.37
CA GLU A 128 -7.29 12.36 -1.50
C GLU A 128 -6.24 11.27 -1.36
N ASP A 129 -5.89 10.89 -0.13
CA ASP A 129 -5.01 9.76 0.12
C ASP A 129 -5.85 8.48 0.32
N PRO A 130 -5.82 7.53 -0.64
CA PRO A 130 -6.59 6.30 -0.55
C PRO A 130 -6.13 5.37 0.60
N GLU A 131 -4.97 5.63 1.20
CA GLU A 131 -4.42 4.88 2.33
C GLU A 131 -4.48 5.67 3.65
N SER A 132 -5.18 6.82 3.67
CA SER A 132 -5.28 7.64 4.88
C SER A 132 -5.94 6.89 6.03
N TYR A 133 -5.33 7.00 7.21
CA TYR A 133 -5.95 6.56 8.45
C TYR A 133 -6.98 7.55 9.01
N TYR A 134 -7.02 8.78 8.49
CA TYR A 134 -7.79 9.87 9.05
C TYR A 134 -9.15 10.01 8.37
N PHE A 135 -10.11 10.52 9.13
CA PHE A 135 -11.46 10.84 8.68
C PHE A 135 -11.63 12.35 8.51
N SER A 136 -12.49 12.77 7.60
CA SER A 136 -12.99 14.15 7.54
C SER A 136 -13.75 14.49 8.83
N GLU A 137 -13.84 15.77 9.16
CA GLU A 137 -14.57 16.23 10.33
C GLU A 137 -16.06 15.85 10.27
N CYS A 138 -16.70 16.12 9.13
CA CYS A 138 -18.11 15.82 8.91
C CYS A 138 -18.40 14.33 9.14
N ARG A 139 -17.65 13.45 8.47
CA ARG A 139 -17.79 12.01 8.64
C ARG A 139 -17.52 11.53 10.06
N TRP A 140 -16.47 12.03 10.71
CA TRP A 140 -16.17 11.61 12.08
C TRP A 140 -17.28 12.01 13.04
N LYS A 141 -17.80 13.25 12.93
CA LYS A 141 -18.93 13.75 13.73
C LYS A 141 -20.22 12.97 13.48
N ASN A 142 -20.50 12.60 12.24
CA ASN A 142 -21.71 11.86 11.85
C ASN A 142 -21.60 10.34 12.04
N SER A 143 -20.42 9.82 12.42
CA SER A 143 -20.22 8.40 12.67
C SER A 143 -20.93 7.91 13.94
N SER A 144 -21.61 6.76 13.85
CA SER A 144 -22.23 6.12 15.00
C SER A 144 -21.23 5.72 16.07
N ALA A 145 -21.66 5.65 17.33
CA ALA A 145 -20.81 5.23 18.44
C ALA A 145 -20.21 3.82 18.22
N MET A 146 -20.98 2.92 17.61
CA MET A 146 -20.53 1.58 17.24
C MET A 146 -19.42 1.63 16.19
N TRP A 147 -19.57 2.45 15.14
CA TRP A 147 -18.51 2.61 14.13
C TRP A 147 -17.23 3.16 14.76
N ARG A 148 -17.32 4.18 15.62
CA ARG A 148 -16.15 4.70 16.34
C ARG A 148 -15.46 3.64 17.21
N ARG A 149 -16.21 2.69 17.80
CA ARG A 149 -15.63 1.54 18.53
C ARG A 149 -14.90 0.56 17.59
N VAL A 150 -15.45 0.29 16.40
CA VAL A 150 -14.78 -0.52 15.37
C VAL A 150 -13.47 0.13 14.95
N ILE A 151 -13.46 1.45 14.70
CA ILE A 151 -12.25 2.20 14.38
C ILE A 151 -11.24 2.15 15.53
N TRP A 152 -11.68 2.36 16.76
CA TRP A 152 -10.83 2.26 17.94
C TRP A 152 -10.15 0.90 18.06
N LEU A 153 -10.91 -0.19 17.88
CA LEU A 153 -10.38 -1.56 17.88
C LEU A 153 -9.40 -1.76 16.73
N ARG A 154 -9.76 -1.38 15.50
CA ARG A 154 -8.89 -1.48 14.31
C ARG A 154 -7.58 -0.72 14.47
N ASN A 155 -7.56 0.36 15.23
CA ASN A 155 -6.37 1.17 15.48
C ASN A 155 -5.45 0.62 16.58
N THR A 156 -5.79 -0.53 17.20
CA THR A 156 -4.83 -1.35 17.95
C THR A 156 -3.98 -2.19 16.99
N PHE A 157 -2.83 -2.67 17.43
CA PHE A 157 -1.93 -3.49 16.61
C PHE A 157 -2.62 -4.77 16.11
N PHE A 158 -3.20 -5.56 17.02
CA PHE A 158 -3.90 -6.79 16.64
C PHE A 158 -5.23 -6.51 15.95
N GLY A 159 -5.95 -5.46 16.36
CA GLY A 159 -7.15 -5.06 15.65
C GLY A 159 -6.87 -4.64 14.22
N ARG A 160 -5.73 -4.02 13.92
CA ARG A 160 -5.35 -3.71 12.53
C ARG A 160 -5.11 -4.99 11.73
N MET A 161 -4.50 -6.00 12.32
CA MET A 161 -4.25 -7.29 11.65
C MET A 161 -5.53 -8.11 11.43
N ILE A 162 -6.50 -8.03 12.35
CA ILE A 162 -7.72 -8.84 12.32
C ILE A 162 -8.88 -8.12 11.63
N ILE A 163 -9.14 -6.86 11.97
CA ILE A 163 -10.27 -6.06 11.48
C ILE A 163 -9.89 -5.29 10.21
N GLY A 164 -8.63 -4.83 10.13
CA GLY A 164 -8.14 -4.05 8.99
C GLY A 164 -8.36 -4.72 7.63
N PRO A 165 -8.07 -6.03 7.44
CA PRO A 165 -8.36 -6.71 6.19
C PRO A 165 -9.85 -6.70 5.82
N ALA A 166 -10.76 -7.03 6.74
CA ALA A 166 -12.20 -7.01 6.47
C ALA A 166 -12.69 -5.63 6.08
N LEU A 167 -12.23 -4.58 6.78
CA LEU A 167 -12.60 -3.22 6.42
C LEU A 167 -12.00 -2.83 5.08
N GLY A 168 -10.73 -3.16 4.80
CA GLY A 168 -10.08 -2.86 3.52
C GLY A 168 -10.67 -3.59 2.32
N ILE A 169 -11.12 -4.84 2.49
CA ILE A 169 -11.79 -5.62 1.43
C ILE A 169 -13.22 -5.13 1.23
N GLY A 170 -13.96 -4.99 2.33
CA GLY A 170 -15.31 -4.42 2.31
C GLY A 170 -15.28 -3.02 1.72
N ALA A 171 -14.15 -2.34 1.95
CA ALA A 171 -13.80 -1.08 1.37
C ALA A 171 -12.98 -1.14 0.07
N LEU A 172 -12.90 -2.25 -0.64
CA LEU A 172 -12.51 -2.30 -2.06
C LEU A 172 -13.72 -2.68 -2.92
N VAL A 173 -14.64 -3.48 -2.37
CA VAL A 173 -15.78 -4.01 -3.12
C VAL A 173 -16.82 -2.93 -3.43
N LYS A 174 -17.37 -2.32 -2.39
CA LYS A 174 -18.48 -1.36 -2.44
C LYS A 174 -18.18 -0.15 -3.40
N GLY A 175 -16.97 0.38 -3.49
CA GLY A 175 -16.56 1.46 -4.42
C GLY A 175 -16.19 0.99 -5.83
N GLU A 176 -15.53 -0.16 -6.00
CA GLU A 176 -15.38 -0.77 -7.34
C GLU A 176 -16.75 -1.12 -7.95
N LEU A 177 -17.71 -1.56 -7.13
CA LEU A 177 -19.09 -1.79 -7.56
C LEU A 177 -19.71 -0.51 -8.11
N GLY A 178 -19.49 0.64 -7.48
CA GLY A 178 -19.98 1.93 -7.98
C GLY A 178 -19.45 2.25 -9.37
N ASP A 179 -18.16 2.02 -9.61
CA ASP A 179 -17.55 2.24 -10.91
C ASP A 179 -18.01 1.23 -11.98
N ILE A 180 -18.14 -0.05 -11.60
CA ILE A 180 -18.64 -1.11 -12.48
C ILE A 180 -20.09 -0.81 -12.88
N MET A 181 -20.93 -0.38 -11.95
CA MET A 181 -22.32 0.02 -12.21
C MET A 181 -22.40 1.25 -13.14
N GLN A 182 -21.40 2.13 -13.11
CA GLN A 182 -21.27 3.26 -14.03
C GLN A 182 -20.70 2.86 -15.40
N GLY A 183 -20.34 1.59 -15.60
CA GLY A 183 -19.87 1.08 -16.90
C GLY A 183 -18.39 1.34 -17.17
N GLU A 184 -17.56 1.51 -16.14
CA GLU A 184 -16.13 1.76 -16.30
C GLU A 184 -15.39 0.54 -16.89
N SER A 185 -15.33 0.49 -18.22
CA SER A 185 -14.83 -0.65 -19.01
C SER A 185 -13.45 -1.16 -18.59
N LYS A 186 -12.54 -0.27 -18.18
CA LYS A 186 -11.20 -0.64 -17.72
C LYS A 186 -11.24 -1.40 -16.40
N LYS A 187 -12.04 -0.94 -15.43
CA LYS A 187 -12.18 -1.60 -14.13
C LYS A 187 -12.88 -2.95 -14.29
N ILE A 188 -13.92 -3.01 -15.14
CA ILE A 188 -14.57 -4.27 -15.51
C ILE A 188 -13.54 -5.27 -16.08
N ALA A 189 -12.71 -4.85 -17.03
CA ALA A 189 -11.68 -5.73 -17.60
C ALA A 189 -10.65 -6.19 -16.56
N MET A 190 -10.21 -5.30 -15.65
CA MET A 190 -9.32 -5.67 -14.55
C MET A 190 -9.93 -6.74 -13.64
N TRP A 191 -11.21 -6.59 -13.29
CA TRP A 191 -11.92 -7.57 -12.47
C TRP A 191 -12.14 -8.90 -13.19
N LEU A 192 -12.50 -8.88 -14.48
CA LEU A 192 -12.67 -10.12 -15.25
C LEU A 192 -11.36 -10.92 -15.34
N ILE A 193 -10.24 -10.25 -15.59
CA ILE A 193 -8.92 -10.88 -15.60
C ILE A 193 -8.60 -11.44 -14.22
N HIS A 194 -8.77 -10.63 -13.16
CA HIS A 194 -8.48 -11.03 -11.79
C HIS A 194 -9.30 -12.22 -11.33
N LEU A 195 -10.62 -12.20 -11.53
CA LEU A 195 -11.53 -13.29 -11.14
C LEU A 195 -11.27 -14.57 -11.95
N SER A 196 -10.90 -14.44 -13.22
CA SER A 196 -10.52 -15.59 -14.06
C SER A 196 -9.24 -16.26 -13.55
N LEU A 197 -8.21 -15.47 -13.24
CA LEU A 197 -6.95 -15.97 -12.66
C LEU A 197 -7.17 -16.50 -11.23
N LEU A 198 -8.08 -15.91 -10.47
CA LEU A 198 -8.45 -16.38 -9.14
C LEU A 198 -9.14 -17.73 -9.22
N GLY A 199 -10.08 -17.91 -10.15
CA GLY A 199 -10.70 -19.19 -10.43
C GLY A 199 -9.67 -20.27 -10.78
N LEU A 200 -8.67 -19.94 -11.60
CA LEU A 200 -7.56 -20.84 -11.92
C LEU A 200 -6.75 -21.23 -10.67
N ILE A 201 -6.36 -20.27 -9.83
CA ILE A 201 -5.63 -20.54 -8.59
C ILE A 201 -6.44 -21.40 -7.63
N LEU A 202 -7.72 -21.06 -7.42
CA LEU A 202 -8.61 -21.82 -6.54
C LEU A 202 -8.86 -23.24 -7.06
N TRP A 203 -8.87 -23.44 -8.38
CA TRP A 203 -8.93 -24.76 -8.97
C TRP A 203 -7.64 -25.55 -8.74
N ILE A 204 -6.46 -24.95 -8.96
CA ILE A 204 -5.15 -25.59 -8.73
C ILE A 204 -5.01 -26.05 -7.27
N VAL A 205 -5.34 -25.21 -6.30
CA VAL A 205 -5.20 -25.59 -4.88
C VAL A 205 -6.18 -26.71 -4.49
N GLN A 206 -7.37 -26.74 -5.11
CA GLN A 206 -8.32 -27.84 -4.91
C GLN A 206 -7.81 -29.17 -5.46
N LEU A 207 -7.15 -29.16 -6.62
CA LEU A 207 -6.49 -30.36 -7.16
C LEU A 207 -5.38 -30.89 -6.23
N ALA A 208 -4.77 -30.01 -5.44
CA ALA A 208 -3.77 -30.37 -4.45
C ALA A 208 -4.36 -30.80 -3.08
N GLY A 209 -5.68 -31.00 -2.98
CA GLY A 209 -6.35 -31.42 -1.74
C GLY A 209 -6.61 -30.27 -0.75
N MET A 210 -6.47 -29.01 -1.17
CA MET A 210 -6.75 -27.83 -0.35
C MET A 210 -8.11 -27.23 -0.70
N SER A 211 -8.99 -27.07 0.29
CA SER A 211 -10.26 -26.36 0.10
C SER A 211 -10.02 -24.91 -0.34
N ALA A 212 -10.77 -24.45 -1.34
CA ALA A 212 -10.76 -23.05 -1.77
C ALA A 212 -11.07 -22.10 -0.60
N TRP A 213 -12.01 -22.46 0.28
CA TRP A 213 -12.32 -21.67 1.48
C TRP A 213 -11.14 -21.58 2.45
N TRP A 214 -10.33 -22.63 2.56
CA TRP A 214 -9.10 -22.58 3.36
C TRP A 214 -8.10 -21.59 2.77
N TYR A 215 -7.93 -21.60 1.45
CA TYR A 215 -7.07 -20.64 0.77
C TYR A 215 -7.52 -19.19 0.98
N LEU A 216 -8.83 -18.92 0.89
CA LEU A 216 -9.38 -17.58 1.10
C LEU A 216 -9.29 -17.13 2.58
N LEU A 217 -9.72 -17.97 3.52
CA LEU A 217 -9.93 -17.54 4.91
C LEU A 217 -8.73 -17.80 5.82
N ALA A 218 -7.99 -18.89 5.60
CA ALA A 218 -6.88 -19.29 6.46
C ALA A 218 -5.50 -18.90 5.88
N ILE A 219 -5.42 -18.57 4.59
CA ILE A 219 -4.17 -18.17 3.93
C ILE A 219 -4.20 -16.70 3.51
N SER A 220 -5.08 -16.31 2.58
CA SER A 220 -5.02 -14.97 2.00
C SER A 220 -5.48 -13.88 2.97
N TYR A 221 -6.49 -14.13 3.81
CA TYR A 221 -6.92 -13.17 4.83
C TYR A 221 -5.83 -12.91 5.89
N PRO A 222 -5.21 -13.93 6.52
CA PRO A 222 -4.11 -13.71 7.45
C PRO A 222 -2.86 -13.13 6.79
N ALA A 223 -2.60 -13.43 5.50
CA ALA A 223 -1.52 -12.79 4.75
C ALA A 223 -1.73 -11.27 4.61
N LEU A 224 -2.96 -10.84 4.31
CA LEU A 224 -3.33 -9.43 4.30
C LEU A 224 -3.20 -8.81 5.70
N GLY A 225 -3.65 -9.51 6.75
CA GLY A 225 -3.45 -9.09 8.14
C GLY A 225 -1.97 -8.94 8.51
N LEU A 226 -1.10 -9.84 8.06
CA LEU A 226 0.35 -9.75 8.26
C LEU A 226 0.96 -8.58 7.49
N ALA A 227 0.51 -8.31 6.27
CA ALA A 227 0.94 -7.13 5.51
C ALA A 227 0.53 -5.82 6.19
N MET A 228 -0.59 -5.80 6.91
CA MET A 228 -1.02 -4.64 7.70
C MET A 228 -0.10 -4.33 8.90
N VAL A 229 0.80 -5.24 9.29
CA VAL A 229 1.89 -4.91 10.23
C VAL A 229 2.80 -3.85 9.63
N ARG A 230 3.12 -3.96 8.32
CA ARG A 230 3.96 -3.00 7.62
C ARG A 230 3.36 -1.61 7.65
N SER A 231 2.07 -1.52 7.32
CA SER A 231 1.35 -0.25 7.21
C SER A 231 0.93 0.32 8.57
N PHE A 232 1.19 -0.37 9.68
CA PHE A 232 0.74 0.06 11.00
C PHE A 232 1.42 1.38 11.40
N TYR A 233 0.63 2.46 11.36
CA TYR A 233 1.07 3.83 11.68
C TYR A 233 2.30 4.27 10.87
N GLU A 234 2.27 3.99 9.57
CA GLU A 234 3.35 4.40 8.69
C GLU A 234 3.28 5.88 8.26
N HIS A 235 2.11 6.49 8.45
CA HIS A 235 1.89 7.92 8.26
C HIS A 235 1.30 8.61 9.49
N ARG A 236 1.70 9.86 9.70
CA ARG A 236 1.13 10.77 10.70
C ARG A 236 0.72 12.09 10.03
N ALA A 237 -0.38 12.67 10.49
CA ALA A 237 -0.81 13.99 10.04
C ALA A 237 -0.04 15.09 10.78
N VAL A 238 0.95 15.67 10.11
CA VAL A 238 1.73 16.84 10.54
C VAL A 238 1.85 17.83 9.37
N ASP A 239 2.06 19.12 9.66
CA ASP A 239 2.01 20.18 8.63
C ASP A 239 3.00 19.92 7.49
N ASP A 240 4.25 19.65 7.84
CA ASP A 240 5.32 19.33 6.90
C ASP A 240 5.08 17.95 6.23
N PRO A 241 4.80 17.89 4.91
CA PRO A 241 4.56 16.63 4.21
C PRO A 241 5.74 15.67 4.29
N SER A 242 6.98 16.20 4.35
CA SER A 242 8.17 15.37 4.44
C SER A 242 8.32 14.68 5.81
N ALA A 243 7.58 15.14 6.82
CA ALA A 243 7.55 14.57 8.16
C ALA A 243 6.41 13.55 8.38
N ARG A 244 5.60 13.29 7.36
CA ARG A 244 4.43 12.42 7.46
C ARG A 244 4.78 10.94 7.36
N SER A 245 5.86 10.54 6.68
CA SER A 245 6.23 9.13 6.48
C SER A 245 7.28 8.61 7.47
N ILE A 246 7.06 7.39 7.96
CA ILE A 246 7.90 6.76 8.99
C ILE A 246 9.25 6.24 8.46
N ILE A 247 10.19 6.07 9.39
CA ILE A 247 11.29 5.11 9.27
C ILE A 247 11.16 4.04 10.35
N ASN A 248 11.09 2.77 9.94
CA ASN A 248 11.10 1.63 10.83
C ASN A 248 12.45 0.88 10.72
N GLU A 249 13.24 0.91 11.79
CA GLU A 249 14.52 0.20 11.88
C GLU A 249 14.30 -1.28 12.23
N ALA A 250 13.58 -1.98 11.36
CA ALA A 250 13.14 -3.34 11.61
C ALA A 250 14.28 -4.39 11.52
N ALA A 251 14.10 -5.49 12.24
CA ALA A 251 14.97 -6.66 12.17
C ALA A 251 14.96 -7.29 10.77
N TRP A 252 16.00 -8.06 10.44
CA TRP A 252 16.21 -8.58 9.08
C TRP A 252 15.03 -9.40 8.51
N PRO A 253 14.25 -10.21 9.27
CA PRO A 253 13.15 -10.98 8.68
C PRO A 253 12.06 -10.05 8.12
N TRP A 254 11.70 -9.00 8.87
CA TRP A 254 10.75 -7.99 8.44
C TRP A 254 11.26 -7.17 7.25
N ARG A 255 12.57 -6.91 7.21
CA ARG A 255 13.20 -6.24 6.07
C ARG A 255 13.14 -7.08 4.80
N LEU A 256 13.22 -8.40 4.90
CA LEU A 256 13.05 -9.28 3.76
C LEU A 256 11.58 -9.41 3.36
N LEU A 257 10.70 -9.68 4.34
CA LEU A 257 9.27 -9.89 4.11
C LEU A 257 8.60 -8.67 3.46
N PHE A 258 8.97 -7.46 3.89
CA PHE A 258 8.43 -6.21 3.35
C PHE A 258 9.35 -5.52 2.35
N LEU A 259 10.38 -6.22 1.85
CA LEU A 259 11.32 -5.69 0.86
C LEU A 259 11.80 -4.26 1.24
N ASN A 260 12.32 -4.11 2.46
CA ASN A 260 12.80 -2.84 3.02
C ASN A 260 11.82 -1.63 2.97
N LEU A 261 10.53 -1.82 2.68
CA LEU A 261 9.52 -0.74 2.72
C LEU A 261 9.36 -0.09 4.11
N ASN A 262 9.94 -0.73 5.13
CA ASN A 262 10.20 -0.16 6.45
C ASN A 262 10.82 1.26 6.40
N TYR A 263 11.60 1.59 5.37
CA TYR A 263 12.18 2.92 5.16
C TYR A 263 11.25 3.80 4.31
N HIS A 264 10.01 4.00 4.78
CA HIS A 264 8.92 4.49 3.94
C HIS A 264 9.14 5.91 3.41
N ILE A 265 9.69 6.84 4.21
CA ILE A 265 10.05 8.17 3.68
C ILE A 265 11.09 8.10 2.55
N VAL A 266 12.07 7.19 2.63
CA VAL A 266 13.07 7.03 1.56
C VAL A 266 12.41 6.56 0.28
N HIS A 267 11.39 5.70 0.41
CA HIS A 267 10.58 5.24 -0.70
C HIS A 267 9.73 6.36 -1.32
N HIS A 268 9.06 7.19 -0.51
CA HIS A 268 8.34 8.36 -1.01
C HIS A 268 9.26 9.37 -1.73
N ASP A 269 10.42 9.66 -1.15
CA ASP A 269 11.40 10.55 -1.78
C ASP A 269 11.98 9.92 -3.07
N LEU A 270 12.23 8.60 -3.09
CA LEU A 270 12.91 7.91 -4.19
C LEU A 270 12.12 6.67 -4.67
N PRO A 271 10.93 6.83 -5.29
CA PRO A 271 10.03 5.71 -5.57
C PRO A 271 10.58 4.71 -6.61
N SER A 272 11.51 5.14 -7.46
CA SER A 272 12.19 4.28 -8.45
C SER A 272 13.47 3.61 -7.92
N LEU A 273 13.68 3.65 -6.61
CA LEU A 273 14.80 2.98 -5.97
C LEU A 273 14.39 1.52 -5.71
N PRO A 274 15.17 0.53 -6.16
CA PRO A 274 14.83 -0.85 -5.89
C PRO A 274 14.89 -1.12 -4.39
N TRP A 275 14.10 -2.08 -3.94
CA TRP A 275 13.93 -2.38 -2.51
C TRP A 275 15.25 -2.63 -1.74
N TYR A 276 16.24 -3.27 -2.36
CA TYR A 276 17.55 -3.52 -1.75
C TYR A 276 18.42 -2.26 -1.65
N GLY A 277 18.04 -1.18 -2.33
CA GLY A 277 18.65 0.14 -2.26
C GLY A 277 18.13 1.00 -1.10
N LEU A 278 16.87 0.83 -0.67
CA LEU A 278 16.22 1.67 0.35
C LEU A 278 17.03 1.77 1.64
N ARG A 279 17.39 0.61 2.22
CA ARG A 279 18.22 0.57 3.43
C ARG A 279 19.60 1.18 3.21
N LYS A 280 20.21 0.95 2.04
CA LYS A 280 21.55 1.43 1.72
C LYS A 280 21.59 2.95 1.66
N VAL A 281 20.58 3.56 1.03
CA VAL A 281 20.39 5.02 1.02
C VAL A 281 20.13 5.53 2.43
N TYR A 282 19.21 4.91 3.19
CA TYR A 282 18.92 5.33 4.55
C TYR A 282 20.17 5.36 5.43
N LEU A 283 20.97 4.29 5.43
CA LEU A 283 22.18 4.23 6.25
C LEU A 283 23.24 5.24 5.85
N ALA A 284 23.34 5.57 4.57
CA ALA A 284 24.30 6.56 4.07
C ALA A 284 23.93 8.00 4.44
N TYR A 285 22.64 8.28 4.65
CA TYR A 285 22.08 9.63 4.89
C TYR A 285 21.13 9.63 6.10
N ARG A 286 21.49 8.88 7.15
CA ARG A 286 20.59 8.55 8.26
C ARG A 286 20.15 9.79 9.02
N MET A 287 21.07 10.73 9.24
CA MET A 287 20.79 11.92 10.05
C MET A 287 19.86 12.87 9.31
N GLU A 288 20.08 13.03 8.01
CA GLU A 288 19.31 13.89 7.12
C GLU A 288 17.88 13.40 6.97
N TYR A 289 17.67 12.09 6.79
CA TYR A 289 16.31 11.51 6.75
C TYR A 289 15.60 11.62 8.10
N ARG A 290 16.31 11.47 9.22
CA ARG A 290 15.74 11.65 10.58
C ARG A 290 15.37 13.10 10.86
N GLN A 291 16.15 14.05 10.37
CA GLN A 291 15.84 15.46 10.49
C GLN A 291 14.63 15.82 9.62
N ARG A 292 14.65 15.41 8.34
CA ARG A 292 13.56 15.63 7.39
C ARG A 292 12.25 15.04 7.88
N ASN A 293 12.28 13.82 8.41
CA ASN A 293 11.06 13.19 8.92
C ASN A 293 10.66 13.65 10.34
N GLN A 294 11.35 14.67 10.88
CA GLN A 294 11.19 15.23 12.22
C GLN A 294 11.15 14.13 13.30
N GLY A 295 12.10 13.20 13.23
CA GLY A 295 12.28 12.13 14.19
C GLY A 295 11.21 11.04 14.18
N PHE A 296 10.38 10.92 13.12
CA PHE A 296 9.37 9.87 13.02
C PHE A 296 10.01 8.49 12.75
N VAL A 297 10.62 7.93 13.79
CA VAL A 297 11.42 6.70 13.73
C VAL A 297 10.96 5.73 14.80
N VAL A 298 10.86 4.45 14.42
CA VAL A 298 10.54 3.35 15.35
C VAL A 298 11.63 2.28 15.30
N GLN A 299 11.95 1.68 16.45
CA GLN A 299 12.95 0.60 16.59
C GLN A 299 12.32 -0.78 16.36
N GLY A 300 11.79 -1.01 15.16
CA GLY A 300 11.15 -2.28 14.82
C GLY A 300 9.67 -2.37 15.23
N TYR A 301 8.97 -3.31 14.61
CA TYR A 301 7.55 -3.58 14.89
C TYR A 301 7.26 -4.02 16.33
N SER A 302 8.25 -4.52 17.06
CA SER A 302 8.08 -4.85 18.49
C SER A 302 7.76 -3.63 19.34
N GLN A 303 8.20 -2.44 18.96
CA GLN A 303 7.83 -1.21 19.66
C GLN A 303 6.33 -0.92 19.49
N TRP A 304 5.80 -1.08 18.28
CA TRP A 304 4.36 -0.98 18.00
C TRP A 304 3.53 -2.02 18.73
N TRP A 305 3.99 -3.27 18.72
CA TRP A 305 3.33 -4.30 19.50
C TRP A 305 3.28 -3.92 20.98
N ARG A 306 4.40 -3.58 21.63
CA ARG A 306 4.42 -3.23 23.06
C ARG A 306 3.54 -2.02 23.40
N GLN A 307 3.50 -1.01 22.54
CA GLN A 307 2.77 0.23 22.80
C GLN A 307 1.28 0.12 22.48
N TYR A 308 0.92 -0.64 21.43
CA TYR A 308 -0.40 -0.62 20.82
C TYR A 308 -1.07 -1.99 20.69
N ALA A 309 -0.55 -3.06 21.34
CA ALA A 309 -1.22 -4.37 21.41
C ALA A 309 -2.72 -4.23 21.73
N TRP A 310 -3.00 -3.43 22.76
CA TRP A 310 -4.33 -3.23 23.35
C TRP A 310 -4.72 -1.75 23.47
N ARG A 311 -3.83 -0.85 23.04
CA ARG A 311 -4.06 0.59 23.03
C ARG A 311 -4.25 1.04 21.59
N SER A 312 -5.29 1.83 21.35
CA SER A 312 -5.55 2.42 20.05
C SER A 312 -4.59 3.58 19.78
N ILE A 313 -4.07 3.68 18.56
CA ILE A 313 -3.41 4.91 18.11
C ILE A 313 -4.47 5.99 18.01
N ASN A 314 -4.13 7.21 18.46
CA ASN A 314 -5.02 8.36 18.38
C ASN A 314 -5.09 8.93 16.95
N VAL A 315 -5.60 8.15 16.02
CA VAL A 315 -5.87 8.56 14.64
C VAL A 315 -7.37 8.43 14.39
N THR A 316 -8.04 9.57 14.29
CA THR A 316 -9.48 9.66 14.08
C THR A 316 -9.77 10.76 13.05
N GLN A 317 -10.30 11.90 13.48
CA GLN A 317 -10.42 13.08 12.62
C GLN A 317 -9.04 13.62 12.23
N HIS A 318 -8.89 14.11 10.99
CA HIS A 318 -7.65 14.75 10.54
C HIS A 318 -7.35 16.02 11.36
N PRO A 319 -6.24 16.09 12.12
CA PRO A 319 -6.01 17.13 13.12
C PRO A 319 -5.82 18.52 12.51
N LEU A 320 -5.32 18.61 11.27
CA LEU A 320 -4.98 19.88 10.62
C LEU A 320 -6.13 20.47 9.80
N MET A 321 -7.17 19.68 9.51
CA MET A 321 -8.29 20.14 8.66
C MET A 321 -9.44 20.75 9.46
N ALA A 322 -9.40 20.65 10.79
CA ALA A 322 -10.30 21.40 11.67
C ALA A 322 -9.93 22.90 11.74
N LEU A 323 -8.72 23.28 11.30
CA LEU A 323 -8.15 24.63 11.48
C LEU A 323 -8.35 25.55 10.26
N THR A 324 -8.81 25.04 9.12
CA THR A 324 -9.03 25.84 7.89
C THR A 324 -10.40 26.53 7.86
N ARG A 325 -10.84 27.11 8.99
CA ARG A 325 -12.08 27.90 9.10
C ARG A 325 -11.87 29.38 9.40
N ASP A 326 -10.63 29.86 9.39
CA ASP A 326 -10.28 31.29 9.54
C ASP A 326 -9.78 31.93 8.23
N GLU A 327 -10.34 31.53 7.08
CA GLU A 327 -10.31 32.40 5.91
C GLU A 327 -11.56 33.29 5.95
N SER A 328 -11.34 34.55 6.32
CA SER A 328 -12.28 35.66 6.37
C SER A 328 -13.19 35.74 5.14
N PRO A 329 -14.50 36.03 5.29
CA PRO A 329 -15.47 35.99 4.21
C PRO A 329 -15.45 37.30 3.40
N GLU A 330 -14.39 37.55 2.66
CA GLU A 330 -14.40 38.54 1.58
C GLU A 330 -13.76 37.91 0.34
N HIS A 331 -14.57 37.76 -0.71
CA HIS A 331 -14.23 37.23 -2.05
C HIS A 331 -14.44 35.73 -2.33
N LEU A 332 -15.65 35.22 -2.16
CA LEU A 332 -16.18 34.22 -3.10
C LEU A 332 -17.62 34.57 -3.48
N GLY A 333 -17.79 34.98 -4.74
CA GLY A 333 -19.07 35.36 -5.33
C GLY A 333 -20.10 34.24 -5.27
N SER A 334 -21.36 34.68 -5.25
CA SER A 334 -22.59 33.89 -5.30
C SER A 334 -22.52 32.75 -6.32
N GLY A 335 -22.24 31.55 -5.83
CA GLY A 335 -22.40 30.30 -6.54
C GLY A 335 -23.03 29.33 -5.56
N ASP A 336 -24.33 29.13 -5.72
CA ASP A 336 -25.19 28.21 -5.00
C ASP A 336 -24.53 26.81 -4.95
N ARG A 337 -23.82 26.50 -3.85
CA ARG A 337 -23.31 25.15 -3.59
C ARG A 337 -24.22 24.52 -2.56
N ASN A 338 -25.11 23.70 -3.08
CA ASN A 338 -25.98 22.82 -2.34
C ASN A 338 -25.13 21.99 -1.38
N ASN A 339 -25.28 22.21 -0.08
CA ASN A 339 -24.46 21.63 0.99
C ASN A 339 -24.83 20.16 1.31
N ASN A 340 -25.35 19.44 0.31
CA ASN A 340 -25.87 18.07 0.37
C ASN A 340 -25.08 17.10 -0.52
N ASP A 341 -23.88 17.44 -0.95
CA ASP A 341 -22.98 16.48 -1.59
C ASP A 341 -22.54 15.46 -0.51
N GLU A 342 -23.24 14.32 -0.50
CA GLU A 342 -23.00 13.20 0.42
C GLU A 342 -21.50 12.83 0.44
N GLU A 343 -20.81 13.10 1.56
CA GLU A 343 -19.44 12.65 1.73
C GLU A 343 -19.39 11.12 1.55
N PRO A 344 -18.67 10.61 0.55
CA PRO A 344 -18.73 9.21 0.21
C PRO A 344 -18.28 8.33 1.39
N LEU A 345 -19.08 7.31 1.71
CA LEU A 345 -18.88 6.33 2.80
C LEU A 345 -17.64 5.39 2.62
N TRP A 346 -16.56 5.85 1.98
CA TRP A 346 -15.51 5.02 1.37
C TRP A 346 -14.05 5.18 1.91
N GLN A 347 -13.79 5.64 3.14
CA GLN A 347 -12.40 5.94 3.61
C GLN A 347 -11.58 4.74 4.09
N GLU A 348 -11.58 3.63 3.36
CA GLU A 348 -10.92 2.41 3.82
C GLU A 348 -10.26 1.61 2.67
N ILE A 349 -10.04 2.26 1.50
CA ILE A 349 -9.37 1.84 0.23
C ILE A 349 -10.28 2.06 -1.00
N TYR A 350 -10.56 3.31 -1.38
CA TYR A 350 -11.42 3.56 -2.56
C TYR A 350 -10.96 4.67 -3.50
N LEU A 351 -10.55 4.21 -4.69
CA LEU A 351 -10.82 4.70 -6.05
C LEU A 351 -11.31 6.13 -6.26
N TRP A 352 -10.61 6.76 -7.21
CA TRP A 352 -10.65 8.17 -7.52
C TRP A 352 -11.87 8.66 -8.30
N ASP A 353 -12.24 9.90 -7.96
CA ASP A 353 -13.02 10.85 -8.75
C ASP A 353 -12.38 11.11 -10.13
N ALA A 354 -13.23 11.07 -11.15
CA ALA A 354 -12.90 11.11 -12.56
C ALA A 354 -12.81 12.56 -13.07
N ARG A 355 -11.68 13.22 -12.86
CA ARG A 355 -11.27 14.38 -13.68
C ARG A 355 -9.77 14.36 -13.85
N PHE A 356 -9.30 13.90 -15.01
CA PHE A 356 -8.07 14.32 -15.73
C PHE A 356 -7.70 13.24 -16.77
N TRP A 357 -8.35 13.31 -17.94
CA TRP A 357 -8.06 12.49 -19.10
C TRP A 357 -7.27 13.28 -20.12
N HIS A 358 -5.96 13.08 -20.19
CA HIS A 358 -5.20 13.04 -21.44
C HIS A 358 -3.92 12.26 -21.17
N LEU A 359 -3.83 11.03 -21.70
CA LEU A 359 -2.61 10.33 -22.15
C LEU A 359 -2.94 8.84 -22.38
N TRP A 360 -3.64 8.56 -23.47
CA TRP A 360 -3.60 7.27 -24.18
C TRP A 360 -3.61 7.57 -25.70
N ARG A 361 -2.41 7.75 -26.24
CA ARG A 361 -1.97 7.29 -27.55
C ARG A 361 -0.59 6.69 -27.38
#